data_AF-A0A9D8RPG8-F1
#
_entry.id   AF-A0A9D8RPG8-F1
#
_cell.length_a   1.000
_cell.length_b   1.000
_cell.length_c   1.000
_cell.angle_alpha   90.00
_cell.angle_beta   90.00
_cell.angle_gamma   90.00
#
_symmetry.space_group_name_H-M   'P 1'
#
loop_
_entity.id
_entity.type
_entity.pdbx_description
1 polymer ?
#
loop_
_entity_poly.entity_id
_entity_poly.type
_entity_poly.pdbx_seq_one_letter_code
_entity_poly.pdbx_strand_id
1 'polypeptide(L)'
;EKPEFKTSHILISVVFALGMAVLVYGVAVFHWYIVEISGLFLGVGLICAIIGRLKLNQTTDAIVDGARSMVSVSVMLALARAIVVIASDGRILDTVLHSIADGIGQLHPLMAAEGMFWAHSFINFFVASGSGQAVLTMPVMIPLSDLIGVSPQLSILAYQFGEGWTNAVIPTAPVTMAAIGMAGIPWLKWARWNVPLQIVLAVLSMLLLIPPYLLNWK
;
A
#
# COMPACT_ATOMS: atom_id res chain seq x y z
N GLU A 1 19.28 -28.18 19.26
CA GLU A 1 20.61 -27.55 19.15
C GLU A 1 20.49 -26.25 18.38
N LYS A 2 21.19 -25.18 18.80
CA LYS A 2 21.22 -23.92 18.04
C LYS A 2 22.14 -24.14 16.82
N PRO A 3 21.70 -23.87 15.59
CA PRO A 3 22.56 -24.06 14.42
C PRO A 3 23.81 -23.17 14.54
N GLU A 4 24.99 -23.75 14.34
CA GLU A 4 26.25 -23.00 14.34
C GLU A 4 26.26 -21.96 13.22
N PHE A 5 26.56 -20.71 13.57
CA PHE A 5 26.60 -19.59 12.63
C PHE A 5 27.88 -19.65 11.81
N LYS A 6 27.81 -20.22 10.61
CA LYS A 6 28.95 -20.33 9.68
C LYS A 6 29.24 -18.98 9.00
N THR A 7 30.47 -18.80 8.54
CA THR A 7 30.90 -17.63 7.75
C THR A 7 30.02 -17.39 6.52
N SER A 8 29.48 -18.46 5.92
CA SER A 8 28.53 -18.35 4.81
C SER A 8 27.22 -17.65 5.19
N HIS A 9 26.68 -17.89 6.39
CA HIS A 9 25.47 -17.21 6.87
C HIS A 9 25.70 -15.72 7.10
N ILE A 10 26.90 -15.34 7.58
CA ILE A 10 27.32 -13.95 7.73
C ILE A 10 27.40 -13.28 6.36
N LEU A 11 28.09 -13.90 5.40
CA LEU A 11 28.21 -13.38 4.04
C LEU A 11 26.84 -13.21 3.35
N ILE A 12 25.94 -14.19 3.49
CA ILE A 12 24.57 -14.10 2.98
C ILE A 12 23.82 -12.93 3.62
N SER A 13 23.95 -12.74 4.94
CA SER A 13 23.32 -11.63 5.65
C SER A 13 23.86 -10.27 5.19
N VAL A 14 25.17 -10.17 4.93
CA VAL A 14 25.81 -8.97 4.38
C VAL A 14 25.32 -8.68 2.96
N VAL A 15 25.23 -9.70 2.10
CA VAL A 15 24.69 -9.55 0.73
C VAL A 15 23.25 -9.07 0.77
N PHE A 16 22.43 -9.63 1.65
CA PHE A 16 21.05 -9.18 1.84
C PHE A 16 20.99 -7.73 2.31
N ALA A 17 21.79 -7.34 3.31
CA ALA A 17 21.85 -5.97 3.81
C ALA A 17 22.31 -4.97 2.74
N LEU A 18 23.31 -5.33 1.93
CA LEU A 18 23.75 -4.54 0.77
C LEU A 18 22.64 -4.45 -0.29
N GLY A 19 21.94 -5.55 -0.56
CA GLY A 19 20.77 -5.57 -1.43
C GLY A 19 19.70 -4.59 -0.97
N MET A 20 19.42 -4.52 0.34
CA MET A 20 18.50 -3.54 0.91
C MET A 20 18.99 -2.10 0.77
N ALA A 21 20.30 -1.84 0.93
CA ALA A 21 20.87 -0.51 0.70
C ALA A 21 20.75 -0.09 -0.78
N VAL A 22 21.02 -1.03 -1.71
CA VAL A 22 20.86 -0.82 -3.15
C VAL A 22 19.39 -0.61 -3.52
N LEU A 23 18.46 -1.33 -2.89
CA LEU A 23 17.02 -1.10 -3.05
C LEU A 23 16.65 0.35 -2.70
N VAL A 24 17.05 0.80 -1.52
CA VAL A 24 16.76 2.17 -1.05
C VAL A 24 17.36 3.21 -2.01
N TYR A 25 18.62 3.05 -2.39
CA TYR A 25 19.29 3.94 -3.34
C TYR A 25 18.64 3.92 -4.73
N GLY A 26 18.30 2.73 -5.23
CA GLY A 26 17.66 2.49 -6.52
C GLY A 26 16.28 3.14 -6.61
N VAL A 27 15.46 2.99 -5.57
CA VAL A 27 14.15 3.64 -5.50
C VAL A 27 14.29 5.15 -5.35
N ALA A 28 15.21 5.63 -4.51
CA ALA A 28 15.34 7.06 -4.21
C ALA A 28 15.95 7.87 -5.36
N VAL A 29 16.95 7.33 -6.07
CA VAL A 29 17.73 8.06 -7.08
C VAL A 29 17.36 7.68 -8.51
N PHE A 30 17.16 6.38 -8.77
CA PHE A 30 16.86 5.87 -10.11
C PHE A 30 15.37 5.60 -10.34
N HIS A 31 14.52 5.89 -9.34
CA HIS A 31 13.08 5.68 -9.40
C HIS A 31 12.69 4.24 -9.81
N TRP A 32 13.46 3.26 -9.33
CA TRP A 32 13.20 1.85 -9.58
C TRP A 32 11.78 1.45 -9.19
N TYR A 33 11.15 0.64 -10.03
CA TYR A 33 9.81 0.12 -9.80
C TYR A 33 9.83 -1.41 -9.75
N ILE A 34 8.70 -2.05 -9.99
CA ILE A 34 8.50 -3.48 -9.78
C ILE A 34 9.53 -4.33 -10.54
N VAL A 35 9.89 -3.97 -11.78
CA VAL A 35 10.78 -4.77 -12.63
C VAL A 35 12.21 -4.77 -12.08
N GLU A 36 12.75 -3.58 -11.79
CA GLU A 36 14.12 -3.42 -11.29
C GLU A 36 14.26 -4.00 -9.88
N ILE A 37 13.26 -3.79 -9.02
CA ILE A 37 13.22 -4.37 -7.66
C ILE A 37 13.20 -5.90 -7.73
N SER A 38 12.40 -6.48 -8.62
CA SER A 38 12.35 -7.94 -8.82
C SER A 38 13.68 -8.48 -9.32
N GLY A 39 14.32 -7.79 -10.27
CA GLY A 39 15.65 -8.12 -10.77
C GLY A 39 16.73 -8.07 -9.69
N LEU A 40 16.69 -7.05 -8.82
CA LEU A 40 17.59 -6.93 -7.68
C LEU A 40 17.46 -8.13 -6.74
N PHE A 41 16.23 -8.48 -6.32
CA PHE A 41 16.01 -9.59 -5.40
C PHE A 41 16.34 -10.96 -6.03
N LEU A 42 16.10 -11.13 -7.33
CA LEU A 42 16.56 -12.31 -8.06
C LEU A 42 18.09 -12.40 -8.06
N GLY A 43 18.78 -11.29 -8.34
CA GLY A 43 20.24 -11.21 -8.31
C GLY A 43 20.81 -11.50 -6.92
N VAL A 44 20.24 -10.91 -5.87
CA VAL A 44 20.58 -11.21 -4.48
C VAL A 44 20.40 -12.70 -4.18
N GLY A 45 19.27 -13.30 -4.58
CA GLY A 45 19.02 -14.73 -4.42
C GLY A 45 20.07 -15.62 -5.10
N LEU A 46 20.47 -15.29 -6.32
CA LEU A 46 21.51 -16.01 -7.05
C LEU A 46 22.89 -15.87 -6.39
N ILE A 47 23.26 -14.68 -5.92
CA ILE A 47 24.51 -14.46 -5.19
C ILE A 47 24.51 -15.27 -3.89
N CYS A 48 23.39 -15.29 -3.15
CA CYS A 48 23.23 -16.11 -1.95
C CYS A 48 23.40 -17.60 -2.25
N ALA A 49 22.87 -18.10 -3.37
CA ALA A 49 23.03 -19.49 -3.78
C ALA A 49 24.50 -19.85 -4.07
N ILE A 50 25.25 -18.94 -4.71
CA ILE A 50 26.68 -19.10 -4.98
C ILE A 50 27.47 -19.15 -3.66
N ILE A 51 27.23 -18.22 -2.75
CA ILE A 51 27.91 -18.16 -1.43
C ILE A 51 27.56 -19.39 -0.58
N GLY A 52 26.30 -19.83 -0.64
CA GLY A 52 25.81 -21.05 0.00
C GLY A 52 26.32 -22.34 -0.65
N ARG A 53 27.02 -22.25 -1.79
CA ARG A 53 27.54 -23.39 -2.56
C ARG A 53 26.44 -24.40 -2.94
N LEU A 54 25.25 -23.90 -3.24
CA LEU A 54 24.14 -24.72 -3.72
C LEU A 54 24.46 -25.25 -5.13
N LYS A 55 24.11 -26.51 -5.38
CA LYS A 55 24.16 -27.07 -6.74
C LYS A 55 23.09 -26.40 -7.61
N LEU A 56 23.29 -26.37 -8.93
CA LEU A 56 22.34 -25.74 -9.87
C LEU A 56 20.90 -26.25 -9.70
N ASN A 57 20.72 -27.56 -9.52
CA ASN A 57 19.41 -28.15 -9.27
C ASN A 57 18.80 -27.63 -7.96
N GLN A 58 19.59 -27.56 -6.88
CA GLN A 58 19.12 -27.05 -5.59
C GLN A 58 18.72 -25.57 -5.66
N THR A 59 19.47 -24.76 -6.41
CA THR A 59 19.12 -23.35 -6.64
C THR A 59 17.80 -23.23 -7.43
N THR A 60 17.63 -24.06 -8.44
CA THR A 60 16.41 -24.08 -9.27
C THR A 60 15.21 -24.53 -8.45
N ASP A 61 15.36 -25.62 -7.68
CA ASP A 61 14.33 -26.13 -6.78
C ASP A 61 13.92 -25.06 -5.75
N ALA A 62 14.89 -24.35 -5.15
CA ALA A 62 14.62 -23.27 -4.20
C ALA A 62 13.84 -22.10 -4.82
N ILE A 63 14.15 -21.71 -6.06
CA ILE A 63 13.42 -20.68 -6.79
C ILE A 63 11.99 -21.16 -7.10
N VAL A 64 11.84 -22.40 -7.57
CA VAL A 64 10.54 -23.00 -7.87
C VAL A 64 9.67 -23.11 -6.62
N ASP A 65 10.25 -23.51 -5.48
CA ASP A 65 9.55 -23.58 -4.20
C ASP A 65 9.09 -22.20 -3.72
N GLY A 66 9.93 -21.17 -3.84
CA GLY A 66 9.55 -19.79 -3.56
C GLY A 66 8.46 -19.26 -4.49
N ALA A 67 8.52 -19.59 -5.78
CA ALA A 67 7.47 -19.24 -6.73
C ALA A 67 6.15 -19.97 -6.40
N ARG A 68 6.23 -21.26 -6.04
CA ARG A 68 5.07 -22.09 -5.67
C ARG A 68 4.35 -21.52 -4.45
N SER A 69 5.07 -21.04 -3.43
CA SER A 69 4.44 -20.42 -2.25
C SER A 69 3.68 -19.14 -2.61
N MET A 70 4.04 -18.47 -3.71
CA MET A 70 3.40 -17.24 -4.17
C MET A 70 2.22 -17.47 -5.12
N VAL A 71 2.01 -18.67 -5.67
CA VAL A 71 0.94 -18.91 -6.68
C VAL A 71 -0.45 -18.55 -6.15
N SER A 72 -0.80 -19.03 -4.95
CA SER A 72 -2.11 -18.75 -4.36
C SER A 72 -2.31 -17.25 -4.10
N VAL A 73 -1.26 -16.57 -3.66
CA VAL A 73 -1.23 -15.13 -3.40
C VAL A 73 -1.41 -14.35 -4.71
N SER A 74 -0.69 -14.73 -5.77
CA SER A 74 -0.74 -14.07 -7.07
C SER A 74 -2.12 -14.15 -7.73
N VAL A 75 -2.81 -15.29 -7.60
CA VAL A 75 -4.19 -15.44 -8.13
C VAL A 75 -5.15 -14.49 -7.39
N MET A 76 -5.05 -14.44 -6.06
CA MET A 76 -5.88 -13.56 -5.25
C MET A 76 -5.62 -12.08 -5.57
N LEU A 77 -4.35 -11.73 -5.74
CA LEU A 77 -3.91 -10.39 -6.13
C LEU A 77 -4.42 -10.00 -7.53
N ALA A 78 -4.37 -10.92 -8.50
CA ALA A 78 -4.87 -10.68 -9.86
C ALA A 78 -6.38 -10.43 -9.88
N LEU A 79 -7.16 -11.21 -9.12
CA LEU A 79 -8.61 -11.02 -8.99
C LEU A 79 -8.96 -9.69 -8.32
N ALA A 80 -8.27 -9.35 -7.22
CA ALA A 80 -8.43 -8.07 -6.56
C ALA A 80 -8.16 -6.91 -7.53
N ARG A 81 -7.05 -6.98 -8.28
CA ARG A 81 -6.68 -5.95 -9.26
C ARG A 81 -7.69 -5.83 -10.40
N ALA A 82 -8.24 -6.94 -10.88
CA ALA A 82 -9.22 -6.94 -11.97
C ALA A 82 -10.48 -6.15 -11.60
N ILE A 83 -10.97 -6.25 -10.36
CA ILE A 83 -12.13 -5.47 -9.88
C ILE A 83 -11.85 -3.97 -9.98
N VAL A 84 -10.65 -3.54 -9.58
CA VAL A 84 -10.23 -2.13 -9.65
C VAL A 84 -10.21 -1.63 -11.08
N VAL A 85 -9.62 -2.41 -11.99
CA VAL A 85 -9.51 -2.07 -13.41
C VAL A 85 -10.90 -1.94 -14.02
N ILE A 86 -11.81 -2.88 -13.76
CA ILE A 86 -13.19 -2.83 -14.26
C ILE A 86 -13.94 -1.61 -13.71
N ALA A 87 -13.81 -1.31 -12.41
CA ALA A 87 -14.48 -0.16 -11.79
C ALA A 87 -13.97 1.18 -12.32
N SER A 88 -12.67 1.26 -12.63
CA SER A 88 -12.02 2.41 -13.24
C SER A 88 -12.42 2.58 -14.70
N ASP A 89 -12.21 1.57 -15.53
CA ASP A 89 -12.47 1.62 -16.98
C ASP A 89 -13.97 1.77 -17.28
N GLY A 90 -14.82 1.20 -16.42
CA GLY A 90 -16.27 1.33 -16.47
C GLY A 90 -16.82 2.69 -15.99
N ARG A 91 -15.97 3.64 -15.58
CA ARG A 91 -16.36 4.96 -15.03
C ARG A 91 -17.29 4.90 -13.81
N ILE A 92 -17.27 3.79 -13.09
CA ILE A 92 -18.02 3.63 -11.84
C ILE A 92 -17.41 4.55 -10.78
N LEU A 93 -16.07 4.58 -10.70
CA LEU A 93 -15.35 5.41 -9.74
C LEU A 93 -15.58 6.91 -9.98
N ASP A 94 -15.60 7.37 -11.24
CA ASP A 94 -15.89 8.78 -11.57
C ASP A 94 -17.31 9.18 -11.10
N THR A 95 -18.30 8.31 -11.34
CA THR A 95 -19.70 8.56 -10.96
C THR A 95 -19.86 8.63 -9.43
N VAL A 96 -19.22 7.71 -8.72
CA VAL A 96 -19.23 7.68 -7.25
C VAL A 96 -18.49 8.88 -6.68
N LEU A 97 -17.33 9.23 -7.23
CA LEU A 97 -16.56 10.39 -6.83
C LEU A 97 -17.35 11.69 -7.01
N HIS A 98 -18.04 11.85 -8.14
CA HIS A 98 -18.90 13.01 -8.39
C HIS A 98 -20.02 13.11 -7.36
N SER A 99 -20.71 12.00 -7.08
CA SER A 99 -21.80 11.96 -6.09
C SER A 99 -21.31 12.32 -4.67
N ILE A 100 -20.12 11.84 -4.30
CA ILE A 100 -19.50 12.16 -3.01
C ILE A 100 -19.09 13.64 -2.95
N ALA A 101 -18.49 14.16 -4.02
CA ALA A 101 -18.08 15.56 -4.12
C ALA A 101 -19.28 16.52 -3.97
N ASP A 102 -20.40 16.22 -4.61
CA ASP A 102 -21.63 17.00 -4.49
C ASP A 102 -22.20 17.01 -3.06
N GLY A 103 -22.08 15.88 -2.35
CA GLY A 103 -22.49 15.78 -0.95
C GLY A 103 -21.56 16.57 -0.02
N ILE A 104 -20.25 16.45 -0.21
CA ILE A 104 -19.23 17.17 0.57
C ILE A 104 -19.34 18.68 0.35
N GLY A 105 -19.66 19.10 -0.88
CA GLY A 105 -19.76 20.51 -1.26
C GLY A 105 -20.82 21.31 -0.48
N GLN A 106 -21.74 20.63 0.20
CA GLN A 106 -22.82 21.24 1.00
C GLN A 106 -22.50 21.32 2.50
N LEU A 107 -21.36 20.76 2.93
CA LEU A 107 -20.98 20.68 4.33
C LEU A 107 -20.22 21.93 4.79
N HIS A 108 -20.26 22.17 6.09
CA HIS A 108 -19.35 23.13 6.74
C HIS A 108 -17.88 22.68 6.53
N PRO A 109 -16.91 23.60 6.31
CA PRO A 109 -15.53 23.25 5.92
C PRO A 109 -14.87 22.15 6.77
N LEU A 110 -15.03 22.19 8.09
CA LEU A 110 -14.51 21.13 8.96
C LEU A 110 -15.15 19.77 8.69
N MET A 111 -16.48 19.72 8.55
CA MET A 111 -17.20 18.49 8.22
C MET A 111 -16.90 18.02 6.80
N ALA A 112 -16.58 18.94 5.88
CA ALA A 112 -16.14 18.61 4.55
C ALA A 112 -14.76 17.94 4.55
N ALA A 113 -13.82 18.39 5.38
CA ALA A 113 -12.51 17.73 5.55
C ALA A 113 -12.65 16.30 6.11
N GLU A 114 -13.53 16.11 7.10
CA GLU A 114 -13.88 14.76 7.60
C GLU A 114 -14.58 13.91 6.52
N GLY A 115 -15.46 14.53 5.73
CA GLY A 115 -16.12 13.90 4.58
C GLY A 115 -15.11 13.45 3.52
N MET A 116 -14.10 14.28 3.22
CA MET A 116 -13.00 13.95 2.32
C MET A 116 -12.19 12.75 2.86
N PHE A 117 -11.88 12.72 4.16
CA PHE A 117 -11.22 11.57 4.78
C PHE A 117 -11.99 10.26 4.54
N TRP A 118 -13.30 10.25 4.82
CA TRP A 118 -14.14 9.06 4.60
C TRP A 118 -14.32 8.71 3.12
N ALA A 119 -14.41 9.72 2.25
CA ALA A 119 -14.43 9.53 0.81
C ALA A 119 -13.17 8.82 0.33
N HIS A 120 -12.00 9.26 0.79
CA HIS A 120 -10.72 8.63 0.45
C HIS A 120 -10.62 7.22 1.02
N SER A 121 -11.08 6.97 2.26
CA SER A 121 -11.13 5.61 2.81
C SER A 121 -12.05 4.68 2.02
N PHE A 122 -13.21 5.17 1.59
CA PHE A 122 -14.14 4.41 0.75
C PHE A 122 -13.54 4.11 -0.63
N ILE A 123 -12.96 5.11 -1.28
CA ILE A 123 -12.33 4.94 -2.60
C ILE A 123 -11.12 4.01 -2.49
N ASN A 124 -10.36 4.07 -1.39
CA ASN A 124 -9.17 3.22 -1.20
C ASN A 124 -9.52 1.72 -1.18
N PHE A 125 -10.74 1.36 -0.74
CA PHE A 125 -11.22 -0.02 -0.87
C PHE A 125 -11.17 -0.51 -2.33
N PHE A 126 -11.45 0.36 -3.30
CA PHE A 126 -11.38 0.02 -4.72
C PHE A 126 -9.98 0.29 -5.27
N VAL A 127 -9.38 1.45 -4.99
CA VAL A 127 -8.09 1.85 -5.55
C VAL A 127 -7.05 1.85 -4.43
N ALA A 128 -6.62 0.66 -4.02
CA ALA A 128 -5.62 0.44 -2.97
C ALA A 128 -4.19 0.81 -3.43
N SER A 129 -4.01 2.05 -3.87
CA SER A 129 -2.77 2.61 -4.38
C SER A 129 -2.81 4.12 -4.21
N GLY A 130 -2.03 4.64 -3.27
CA GLY A 130 -1.96 6.09 -3.04
C GLY A 130 -1.72 6.91 -4.32
N SER A 131 -0.69 6.60 -5.11
CA SER A 131 -0.44 7.37 -6.34
C SER A 131 -1.59 7.30 -7.35
N GLY A 132 -2.18 6.12 -7.57
CA GLY A 132 -3.32 5.95 -8.48
C GLY A 132 -4.58 6.67 -7.98
N GLN A 133 -4.85 6.57 -6.68
CA GLN A 133 -5.98 7.25 -6.05
C GLN A 133 -5.82 8.77 -6.07
N ALA A 134 -4.61 9.29 -5.83
CA ALA A 134 -4.34 10.72 -5.91
C ALA A 134 -4.61 11.26 -7.33
N VAL A 135 -4.13 10.58 -8.37
CA VAL A 135 -4.38 10.96 -9.77
C VAL A 135 -5.87 10.97 -10.10
N LEU A 136 -6.64 10.03 -9.56
CA LEU A 136 -8.08 9.94 -9.78
C LEU A 136 -8.87 11.02 -9.01
N THR A 137 -8.53 11.25 -7.75
CA THR A 137 -9.40 12.00 -6.82
C THR A 137 -9.01 13.46 -6.63
N MET A 138 -7.72 13.78 -6.65
CA MET A 138 -7.23 15.14 -6.39
C MET A 138 -7.67 16.19 -7.41
N PRO A 139 -7.75 15.89 -8.72
CA PRO A 139 -8.27 16.85 -9.69
C PRO A 139 -9.70 17.32 -9.41
N VAL A 140 -10.48 16.55 -8.65
CA VAL A 140 -11.84 16.91 -8.22
C VAL A 140 -11.83 17.52 -6.81
N MET A 141 -11.10 16.90 -5.86
CA MET A 141 -11.10 17.30 -4.46
C MET A 141 -10.40 18.63 -4.18
N ILE A 142 -9.37 19.00 -4.96
CA ILE A 142 -8.64 20.26 -4.78
C ILE A 142 -9.50 21.47 -5.22
N PRO A 143 -10.11 21.49 -6.42
CA PRO A 143 -11.04 22.57 -6.76
C PRO A 143 -12.25 22.64 -5.83
N LEU A 144 -12.76 21.49 -5.38
CA LEU A 144 -13.84 21.43 -4.41
C LEU A 144 -13.41 22.05 -3.07
N SER A 145 -12.21 21.74 -2.57
CA SER A 145 -11.71 22.28 -1.31
C SER A 145 -11.62 23.80 -1.36
N ASP A 146 -11.11 24.36 -2.47
CA ASP A 146 -11.02 25.80 -2.67
C ASP A 146 -12.40 26.47 -2.66
N LEU A 147 -13.41 25.84 -3.27
CA LEU A 147 -14.79 26.36 -3.34
C LEU A 147 -15.47 26.41 -1.97
N ILE A 148 -15.26 25.38 -1.14
CA ILE A 148 -15.93 25.24 0.15
C ILE A 148 -15.11 25.75 1.33
N GLY A 149 -13.99 26.41 1.09
CA GLY A 149 -13.17 27.04 2.14
C GLY A 149 -12.33 26.05 2.95
N VAL A 150 -12.01 24.88 2.38
CA VAL A 150 -11.03 23.93 2.93
C VAL A 150 -9.69 24.18 2.25
N SER A 151 -8.59 24.32 3.00
CA SER A 151 -7.29 24.53 2.37
C SER A 151 -6.84 23.29 1.58
N PRO A 152 -6.11 23.46 0.46
CA PRO A 152 -5.55 22.35 -0.29
C PRO A 152 -4.69 21.40 0.57
N GLN A 153 -3.97 21.93 1.55
CA GLN A 153 -3.15 21.15 2.49
C GLN A 153 -4.00 20.28 3.40
N LEU A 154 -5.11 20.81 3.90
CA LEU A 154 -6.06 20.03 4.69
C LEU A 154 -6.75 18.95 3.83
N SER A 155 -7.06 19.25 2.58
CA SER A 155 -7.58 18.28 1.60
C SER A 155 -6.57 17.14 1.35
N ILE A 156 -5.30 17.47 1.12
CA ILE A 156 -4.21 16.49 0.96
C ILE A 156 -3.99 15.68 2.25
N LEU A 157 -4.11 16.30 3.43
CA LEU A 157 -3.99 15.61 4.71
C LEU A 157 -5.15 14.62 4.92
N ALA A 158 -6.39 15.04 4.62
CA ALA A 158 -7.57 14.18 4.66
C ALA A 158 -7.41 12.96 3.75
N TYR A 159 -6.84 13.15 2.55
CA TYR A 159 -6.46 12.05 1.66
C TYR A 159 -5.41 11.11 2.26
N GLN A 160 -4.29 11.65 2.75
CA GLN A 160 -3.21 10.83 3.31
C GLN A 160 -3.70 9.98 4.48
N PHE A 161 -4.53 10.57 5.34
CA PHE A 161 -5.16 9.83 6.42
C PHE A 161 -6.18 8.82 5.91
N GLY A 162 -7.06 9.20 4.98
CA GLY A 162 -8.11 8.32 4.47
C GLY A 162 -7.58 7.06 3.77
N GLU A 163 -6.48 7.20 3.04
CA GLU A 163 -5.80 6.10 2.33
C GLU A 163 -5.00 5.20 3.30
N GLY A 164 -4.24 5.79 4.22
CA GLY A 164 -3.21 5.07 4.96
C GLY A 164 -3.71 3.96 5.89
N TRP A 165 -4.77 4.19 6.67
CA TRP A 165 -5.22 3.22 7.69
C TRP A 165 -5.95 2.01 7.08
N THR A 166 -6.64 2.19 5.95
CA THR A 166 -7.45 1.14 5.34
C THR A 166 -6.59 0.05 4.67
N ASN A 167 -5.40 0.39 4.19
CA ASN A 167 -4.49 -0.52 3.48
C ASN A 167 -4.15 -1.81 4.23
N ALA A 168 -4.11 -1.78 5.56
CA ALA A 168 -3.78 -2.95 6.36
C ALA A 168 -4.95 -3.94 6.53
N VAL A 169 -6.17 -3.59 6.08
CA VAL A 169 -7.38 -4.43 6.27
C VAL A 169 -8.04 -4.79 4.95
N ILE A 170 -8.07 -3.88 3.98
CA ILE A 170 -8.81 -4.11 2.74
C ILE A 170 -8.21 -5.29 1.94
N PRO A 171 -9.04 -6.21 1.42
CA PRO A 171 -8.57 -7.38 0.68
C PRO A 171 -8.04 -7.02 -0.71
N THR A 172 -8.24 -5.78 -1.15
CA THR A 172 -7.74 -5.23 -2.40
C THR A 172 -6.33 -4.65 -2.29
N ALA A 173 -5.81 -4.48 -1.07
CA ALA A 173 -4.46 -3.96 -0.83
C ALA A 173 -3.40 -5.03 -1.15
N PRO A 174 -2.60 -4.83 -2.22
CA PRO A 174 -1.73 -5.87 -2.75
C PRO A 174 -0.63 -6.28 -1.76
N VAL A 175 -0.07 -5.31 -1.05
CA VAL A 175 1.00 -5.52 -0.06
C VAL A 175 0.50 -6.34 1.13
N THR A 176 -0.68 -6.01 1.65
CA THR A 176 -1.29 -6.71 2.79
C THR A 176 -1.61 -8.15 2.42
N MET A 177 -2.23 -8.37 1.26
CA MET A 177 -2.55 -9.73 0.79
C MET A 177 -1.29 -10.57 0.53
N ALA A 178 -0.24 -9.95 0.01
CA ALA A 178 1.06 -10.60 -0.15
C ALA A 178 1.68 -10.98 1.20
N ALA A 179 1.69 -10.06 2.16
CA ALA A 179 2.28 -10.28 3.48
C ALA A 179 1.57 -11.39 4.27
N ILE A 180 0.23 -11.33 4.39
CA ILE A 180 -0.53 -12.35 5.13
C ILE A 180 -0.54 -13.70 4.39
N GLY A 181 -0.49 -13.67 3.06
CA GLY A 181 -0.38 -14.86 2.22
C GLY A 181 0.94 -15.60 2.44
N MET A 182 2.06 -14.87 2.44
CA MET A 182 3.38 -15.43 2.77
C MET A 182 3.45 -15.95 4.22
N ALA A 183 2.78 -15.27 5.15
CA ALA A 183 2.71 -15.69 6.54
C ALA A 183 1.75 -16.87 6.80
N GLY A 184 0.99 -17.31 5.79
CA GLY A 184 -0.03 -18.37 5.94
C GLY A 184 -1.21 -17.97 6.84
N ILE A 185 -1.49 -16.66 6.96
CA ILE A 185 -2.55 -16.14 7.83
C ILE A 185 -3.83 -15.91 6.99
N PRO A 186 -4.95 -16.57 7.33
CA PRO A 186 -6.23 -16.30 6.66
C PRO A 186 -6.65 -14.83 6.84
N TRP A 187 -7.14 -14.19 5.78
CA TRP A 187 -7.54 -12.77 5.80
C TRP A 187 -8.55 -12.45 6.92
N LEU A 188 -9.57 -13.27 7.13
CA LEU A 188 -10.56 -13.02 8.20
C LEU A 188 -9.91 -13.01 9.59
N LYS A 189 -8.90 -13.85 9.82
CA LYS A 189 -8.17 -13.90 11.10
C LYS A 189 -7.35 -12.63 11.29
N TRP A 190 -6.65 -12.21 10.24
CA TRP A 190 -5.90 -10.95 10.23
C TRP A 190 -6.80 -9.74 10.45
N ALA A 191 -7.89 -9.62 9.70
CA ALA A 191 -8.83 -8.51 9.79
C ALA A 191 -9.41 -8.37 11.21
N ARG A 192 -9.87 -9.47 11.83
CA ARG A 192 -10.39 -9.43 13.21
C ARG A 192 -9.37 -8.94 14.23
N TRP A 193 -8.09 -9.28 14.03
CA TRP A 193 -7.02 -8.86 14.91
C TRP A 193 -6.60 -7.40 14.66
N ASN A 194 -6.58 -6.97 13.40
CA ASN A 194 -6.06 -5.66 13.00
C ASN A 194 -7.10 -4.52 13.06
N VAL A 195 -8.39 -4.83 12.82
CA VAL A 195 -9.49 -3.84 12.81
C VAL A 195 -9.56 -2.98 14.08
N PRO A 196 -9.41 -3.51 15.31
CA PRO A 196 -9.42 -2.66 16.51
C PRO A 196 -8.36 -1.56 16.48
N LEU A 197 -7.15 -1.86 16.00
CA LEU A 197 -6.09 -0.86 15.82
C LEU A 197 -6.48 0.16 14.74
N GLN A 198 -7.07 -0.31 13.64
CA GLN A 198 -7.48 0.58 12.56
C GLN A 198 -8.59 1.55 12.96
N ILE A 199 -9.51 1.16 13.84
CA ILE A 199 -10.51 2.06 14.39
C ILE A 199 -9.83 3.16 15.22
N VAL A 200 -8.83 2.81 16.03
CA VAL A 200 -8.06 3.80 16.80
C VAL A 200 -7.34 4.77 15.86
N LEU A 201 -6.71 4.27 14.79
CA LEU A 201 -6.03 5.11 13.80
C LEU A 201 -7.02 6.00 13.04
N ALA A 202 -8.19 5.49 12.66
CA ALA A 202 -9.23 6.29 12.01
C ALA A 202 -9.72 7.42 12.90
N VAL A 203 -10.02 7.14 14.18
CA VAL A 203 -10.42 8.17 15.15
C VAL A 203 -9.30 9.19 15.37
N LEU A 204 -8.05 8.73 15.49
CA LEU A 204 -6.89 9.62 15.64
C LEU A 204 -6.73 10.51 14.41
N SER A 205 -6.87 9.97 13.20
CA SER A 205 -6.84 10.72 11.95
C SER A 205 -7.88 11.82 11.92
N MET A 206 -9.15 11.52 12.27
CA MET A 206 -10.21 12.52 12.36
C MET A 206 -9.84 13.63 13.36
N LEU A 207 -9.40 13.26 14.57
CA LEU A 207 -8.98 14.24 15.58
C LEU A 207 -7.81 15.12 15.10
N LEU A 208 -6.90 14.58 14.28
CA LEU A 208 -5.75 15.31 13.75
C LEU A 208 -6.09 16.22 12.55
N LEU A 209 -7.29 16.10 11.96
CA LEU A 209 -7.76 17.05 10.93
C LEU A 209 -8.31 18.35 11.53
N ILE A 210 -8.71 18.33 12.80
CA ILE A 210 -9.30 19.50 13.48
C ILE A 210 -8.28 20.63 13.72
N PRO A 211 -7.08 20.39 14.29
CA PRO A 211 -6.13 21.48 14.56
C PRO A 211 -5.69 22.25 13.31
N PRO A 212 -5.33 21.60 12.18
CA PRO A 212 -4.96 22.33 10.98
C PRO A 212 -6.08 23.21 10.43
N TYR A 213 -7.34 22.80 10.56
CA TYR A 213 -8.48 23.64 10.25
C TYR A 213 -8.56 24.88 11.16
N LEU A 214 -8.52 24.68 12.49
CA LEU A 214 -8.62 25.77 13.47
C LEU A 214 -7.46 26.77 13.38
N LEU A 215 -6.28 26.29 13.02
CA LEU A 215 -5.07 27.09 12.86
C LEU A 215 -5.00 27.80 11.49
N ASN A 216 -6.01 27.60 10.62
CA ASN A 216 -6.01 28.08 9.24
C ASN A 216 -4.74 27.69 8.48
N TRP A 217 -4.35 26.41 8.58
CA TRP A 217 -3.17 25.90 7.90
C TRP A 217 -3.37 25.99 6.38
N LYS A 218 -2.43 26.69 5.72
CA LYS A 218 -2.37 26.91 4.28
C LYS A 218 -1.03 26.47 3.71
#